data_AF-A0A7S0W7K9-F1
#
_entry.id   AF-A0A7S0W7K9-F1
#
_cell.length_a   1.000
_cell.length_b   1.000
_cell.length_c   1.000
_cell.angle_alpha   90.00
_cell.angle_beta   90.00
_cell.angle_gamma   90.00
#
_symmetry.space_group_name_H-M   'P 1'
#
loop_
_entity.id
_entity.type
_entity.pdbx_description
1 polymer ?
#
loop_
_entity_poly.entity_id
_entity_poly.type
_entity_poly.pdbx_seq_one_letter_code
_entity_poly.pdbx_strand_id
1 'polypeptide(L)'
;KGEADEEGEEAPSHIPPPIAGPLPPLSSLTTRKPSELLPFSLVDVMLSYAYAQRWCNGLASSDASLAGDAALALVAHSASLSQEPPPQSAASALHDGEGRCKRHGG
;
A
#
# COMPACT_ATOMS: atom_id res chain seq x y z
N LYS A 1 29.25 47.70 9.40
CA LYS A 1 28.43 47.71 8.17
C LYS A 1 28.70 46.38 7.48
N GLY A 2 27.88 45.35 7.51
CA GLY A 2 26.57 45.08 8.12
C GLY A 2 26.36 43.56 7.98
N GLU A 3 25.54 43.00 8.86
CA GLU A 3 25.11 41.59 8.90
C GLU A 3 24.34 41.16 7.65
N ALA A 4 24.36 39.86 7.36
CA ALA A 4 23.17 39.08 7.00
C ALA A 4 23.55 37.59 7.02
N ASP A 5 23.32 36.95 8.16
CA ASP A 5 23.09 35.51 8.23
C ASP A 5 21.82 35.21 7.42
N GLU A 6 21.94 34.46 6.33
CA GLU A 6 20.77 33.92 5.63
C GLU A 6 20.24 32.73 6.44
N GLU A 7 19.16 33.03 7.16
CA GLU A 7 18.30 32.15 7.92
C GLU A 7 17.85 30.98 7.04
N GLY A 8 18.32 29.77 7.39
CA GLY A 8 17.87 28.54 6.75
C GLY A 8 16.38 28.36 7.03
N GLU A 9 15.56 28.46 5.99
CA GLU A 9 14.16 28.04 6.05
C GLU A 9 14.10 26.55 6.43
N GLU A 10 13.84 26.26 7.70
CA GLU A 10 13.45 24.92 8.13
C GLU A 10 12.13 24.57 7.43
N ALA A 11 12.23 23.67 6.45
CA ALA A 11 11.06 23.08 5.80
C ALA A 11 10.10 22.55 6.88
N PRO A 12 8.78 22.78 6.76
CA PRO A 12 7.82 22.36 7.77
C PRO A 12 7.95 20.86 7.98
N SER A 13 8.35 20.48 9.19
CA SER A 13 8.50 19.07 9.57
C SER A 13 7.20 18.33 9.23
N HIS A 14 7.29 17.32 8.36
CA HIS A 14 6.20 16.44 7.93
C HIS A 14 5.68 15.52 9.06
N ILE A 15 5.95 15.88 10.31
CA ILE A 15 5.59 15.07 11.48
C ILE A 15 4.07 15.20 11.65
N PRO A 16 3.30 14.11 11.52
CA PRO A 16 1.87 14.17 11.75
C PRO A 16 1.62 14.61 13.20
N PRO A 17 0.57 15.39 13.45
CA PRO A 17 0.29 15.90 14.78
C PRO A 17 0.13 14.74 15.77
N PRO A 18 0.52 14.92 17.05
CA PRO A 18 0.28 13.94 18.08
C PRO A 18 -1.20 13.59 18.15
N ILE A 19 -1.51 12.30 18.34
CA ILE A 19 -2.89 11.85 18.48
C ILE A 19 -3.48 12.55 19.72
N ALA A 20 -4.49 13.38 19.51
CA ALA A 20 -5.04 14.29 20.53
C ALA A 20 -5.84 13.60 21.64
N GLY A 21 -5.82 12.26 21.73
CA GLY A 21 -6.60 11.51 22.72
C GLY A 21 -6.24 10.02 22.78
N PRO A 22 -6.77 9.29 23.77
CA PRO A 22 -6.59 7.85 23.85
C PRO A 22 -7.17 7.16 22.62
N LEU A 23 -6.46 6.15 22.11
CA LEU A 23 -6.95 5.34 21.00
C LEU A 23 -8.27 4.65 21.41
N PRO A 24 -9.26 4.58 20.52
CA PRO A 24 -10.48 3.87 20.80
C PRO A 24 -10.17 2.37 21.02
N PRO A 25 -10.92 1.65 21.90
CA PRO A 25 -10.72 0.22 22.11
C PRO A 25 -10.82 -0.56 20.79
N LEU A 26 -9.98 -1.58 20.58
CA LEU A 26 -10.00 -2.38 19.34
C LEU A 26 -11.37 -2.96 19.02
N SER A 27 -12.13 -3.34 20.05
CA SER A 27 -13.50 -3.83 19.91
C SER A 27 -14.45 -2.82 19.26
N SER A 28 -14.20 -1.52 19.42
CA SER A 28 -14.99 -0.47 18.75
C SER A 28 -14.66 -0.33 17.26
N LEU A 29 -13.46 -0.74 16.83
CA LEU A 29 -13.04 -0.68 15.43
C LEU A 29 -13.55 -1.87 14.61
N THR A 30 -13.80 -3.02 15.26
CA THR A 30 -14.18 -4.28 14.59
C THR A 30 -15.68 -4.55 14.56
N THR A 31 -16.50 -3.72 15.22
CA THR A 31 -17.95 -3.91 15.33
C THR A 31 -18.74 -3.33 14.16
N ARG A 32 -18.10 -2.54 13.29
CA ARG A 32 -18.74 -1.96 12.12
C ARG A 32 -18.86 -2.99 11.00
N LYS A 33 -19.98 -2.95 10.26
CA LYS A 33 -20.14 -3.75 9.03
C LYS A 33 -18.97 -3.48 8.08
N PRO A 34 -18.33 -4.52 7.51
CA PRO A 34 -17.24 -4.32 6.56
C PRO A 34 -17.69 -3.52 5.34
N SER A 35 -16.73 -2.86 4.69
CA SER A 35 -16.96 -2.16 3.43
C SER A 35 -17.53 -3.12 2.37
N GLU A 36 -18.48 -2.67 1.57
CA GLU A 36 -19.01 -3.43 0.44
C GLU A 36 -17.95 -3.68 -0.64
N LEU A 37 -16.88 -2.89 -0.64
CA LEU A 37 -15.73 -3.04 -1.54
C LEU A 37 -14.69 -4.03 -1.03
N LEU A 38 -14.80 -4.50 0.22
CA LEU A 38 -13.85 -5.44 0.83
C LEU A 38 -13.60 -6.70 -0.04
N PRO A 39 -14.63 -7.35 -0.62
CA PRO A 39 -14.40 -8.52 -1.46
C PRO A 39 -13.56 -8.22 -2.70
N PHE A 40 -13.73 -7.03 -3.30
CA PHE A 40 -13.01 -6.65 -4.51
C PHE A 40 -11.56 -6.28 -4.21
N SER A 41 -11.33 -5.54 -3.11
CA SER A 41 -9.98 -5.28 -2.61
C SER A 41 -9.25 -6.57 -2.25
N LEU A 42 -9.95 -7.55 -1.68
CA LEU A 42 -9.35 -8.85 -1.37
C LEU A 42 -8.91 -9.57 -2.65
N VAL A 43 -9.74 -9.60 -3.70
CA VAL A 43 -9.37 -10.18 -5.00
C VAL A 43 -8.15 -9.49 -5.61
N ASP A 44 -8.10 -8.15 -5.59
CA ASP A 44 -6.97 -7.36 -6.09
C ASP A 44 -5.66 -7.66 -5.34
N VAL A 45 -5.72 -7.75 -4.00
CA VAL A 45 -4.54 -8.09 -3.17
C VAL A 45 -4.10 -9.54 -3.38
N MET A 46 -5.04 -10.49 -3.45
CA MET A 46 -4.72 -11.91 -3.66
C MET A 46 -4.09 -12.16 -5.04
N LEU A 47 -4.60 -11.49 -6.08
CA LEU A 47 -4.02 -11.59 -7.43
C LEU A 47 -2.59 -11.02 -7.46
N SER A 48 -2.40 -9.85 -6.85
CA SER A 48 -1.10 -9.21 -6.72
C SER A 48 -0.12 -10.09 -5.94
N TYR A 49 -0.59 -10.76 -4.89
CA TYR A 49 0.22 -11.70 -4.10
C TYR A 49 0.66 -12.92 -4.90
N ALA A 50 -0.26 -13.54 -5.64
CA ALA A 50 0.08 -14.66 -6.52
C ALA A 50 1.12 -14.25 -7.57
N TYR A 51 1.03 -13.02 -8.08
CA TYR A 51 2.00 -12.46 -9.01
C TYR A 51 3.37 -12.23 -8.36
N ALA A 52 3.41 -11.60 -7.19
CA ALA A 52 4.65 -11.37 -6.44
C ALA A 52 5.34 -12.70 -6.06
N GLN A 53 4.57 -13.71 -5.65
CA GLN A 53 5.11 -15.06 -5.42
C GLN A 53 5.73 -15.66 -6.67
N ARG A 54 5.09 -15.50 -7.84
CA ARG A 54 5.63 -15.98 -9.12
C ARG A 54 6.92 -15.25 -9.49
N TRP A 55 6.97 -13.93 -9.28
CA TRP A 55 8.16 -13.12 -9.51
C TRP A 55 9.35 -13.60 -8.67
N CYS A 56 9.10 -13.91 -7.40
CA CYS A 56 10.12 -14.44 -6.49
C CYS A 56 10.35 -15.96 -6.62
N ASN A 57 9.87 -16.62 -7.69
CA ASN A 57 9.96 -18.08 -7.90
C ASN A 57 9.47 -18.93 -6.70
N GLY A 58 8.55 -18.41 -5.89
CA GLY A 58 8.07 -19.09 -4.68
C GLY A 58 9.12 -19.25 -3.58
N LEU A 59 10.27 -18.55 -3.65
CA LEU A 59 11.22 -18.49 -2.53
C LEU A 59 10.52 -17.83 -1.33
N ALA A 60 10.19 -18.65 -0.33
CA ALA A 60 9.78 -18.14 0.97
C ALA A 60 10.91 -17.25 1.48
N SER A 61 10.59 -15.98 1.70
CA SER A 61 11.51 -14.88 1.97
C SER A 61 12.21 -15.01 3.33
N SER A 62 13.11 -15.98 3.47
CA SER A 62 14.08 -15.98 4.57
C SER A 62 15.12 -14.87 4.39
N ASP A 63 15.25 -14.34 3.17
CA ASP A 63 16.07 -13.18 2.85
C ASP A 63 15.23 -11.90 2.93
N ALA A 64 15.65 -10.98 3.80
CA ALA A 64 14.98 -9.71 4.03
C ALA A 64 14.96 -8.79 2.80
N SER A 65 15.92 -8.92 1.88
CA SER A 65 15.96 -8.15 0.64
C SER A 65 14.84 -8.58 -0.32
N LEU A 66 14.72 -9.90 -0.54
CA LEU A 66 13.65 -10.52 -1.34
C LEU A 66 12.25 -10.25 -0.75
N ALA A 67 12.13 -10.18 0.58
CA ALA A 67 10.88 -9.77 1.24
C ALA A 67 10.48 -8.32 0.89
N GLY A 68 11.46 -7.41 0.87
CA GLY A 68 11.26 -6.01 0.48
C GLY A 68 10.82 -5.87 -0.97
N ASP A 69 11.49 -6.56 -1.89
CA ASP A 69 11.13 -6.54 -3.31
C ASP A 69 9.74 -7.14 -3.57
N ALA A 70 9.39 -8.23 -2.88
CA ALA A 70 8.05 -8.82 -2.95
C ALA A 70 6.97 -7.86 -2.43
N ALA A 71 7.26 -7.12 -1.34
CA ALA A 71 6.34 -6.12 -0.81
C ALA A 71 6.16 -4.93 -1.76
N LEU A 72 7.24 -4.46 -2.40
CA LEU A 72 7.17 -3.41 -3.42
C LEU A 72 6.39 -3.87 -4.65
N ALA A 73 6.60 -5.10 -5.12
CA ALA A 73 5.83 -5.68 -6.21
C ALA A 73 4.34 -5.79 -5.84
N LEU A 74 4.01 -6.24 -4.63
CA LEU A 74 2.65 -6.29 -4.10
C LEU A 74 1.95 -4.92 -4.15
N VAL A 75 2.63 -3.87 -3.69
CA VAL A 75 2.11 -2.51 -3.74
C VAL A 75 1.91 -2.08 -5.18
N ALA A 76 2.93 -2.22 -6.04
CA ALA A 76 2.89 -1.80 -7.45
C ALA A 76 1.78 -2.48 -8.28
N HIS A 77 1.35 -3.67 -7.87
CA HIS A 77 0.34 -4.44 -8.59
C HIS A 77 -1.08 -4.35 -8.02
N SER A 78 -1.24 -3.85 -6.78
CA SER A 78 -2.55 -3.69 -6.13
C SER A 78 -2.99 -2.23 -6.09
N ALA A 79 -4.13 -1.92 -6.68
CA ALA A 79 -4.77 -0.61 -6.51
C ALA A 79 -5.06 -0.34 -5.03
N SER A 80 -5.53 -1.37 -4.33
CA SER A 80 -5.94 -1.28 -2.93
C SER A 80 -4.77 -0.92 -2.00
N LEU A 81 -3.54 -1.27 -2.37
CA LEU A 81 -2.33 -0.96 -1.61
C LEU A 81 -1.61 0.31 -2.12
N SER A 82 -1.74 0.65 -3.41
CA SER A 82 -1.08 1.80 -4.07
C SER A 82 -1.74 3.16 -3.83
N GLN A 83 -2.64 3.28 -2.84
CA GLN A 83 -3.46 4.49 -2.61
C GLN A 83 -4.35 4.89 -3.80
N GLU A 84 -4.54 3.99 -4.77
CA GLU A 84 -5.51 4.17 -5.85
C GLU A 84 -6.92 3.82 -5.36
N PRO A 85 -7.97 4.28 -6.07
CA PRO A 85 -9.32 3.84 -5.77
C PRO A 85 -9.42 2.30 -5.83
N PRO A 86 -10.02 1.65 -4.80
CA PRO A 86 -10.21 0.21 -4.83
C PRO A 86 -11.17 -0.19 -5.96
N PRO A 87 -11.02 -1.41 -6.50
CA PRO A 87 -11.89 -1.91 -7.56
C PRO A 87 -13.35 -1.95 -7.10
N GLN A 88 -14.25 -1.59 -8.01
CA GLN A 88 -15.70 -1.56 -7.75
C GLN A 88 -16.40 -2.88 -8.07
N SER A 89 -15.68 -3.84 -8.65
CA SER A 89 -16.18 -5.16 -8.98
C SER A 89 -15.04 -6.19 -9.06
N ALA A 90 -15.38 -7.47 -9.03
CA ALA A 90 -14.40 -8.55 -9.27
C ALA A 90 -13.83 -8.51 -10.69
N ALA A 91 -14.66 -8.16 -11.69
CA ALA A 91 -14.21 -8.06 -13.08
C ALA A 91 -13.18 -6.93 -13.27
N SER A 92 -13.42 -5.76 -12.68
CA SER A 92 -12.44 -4.66 -12.69
C SER A 92 -11.18 -5.03 -11.92
N ALA A 93 -11.30 -5.69 -10.76
CA ALA A 93 -10.14 -6.16 -9.99
C ALA A 93 -9.24 -7.08 -10.83
N LEU A 94 -9.83 -8.03 -11.57
CA LEU A 94 -9.11 -8.94 -12.44
C LEU A 94 -8.49 -8.23 -13.65
N HIS A 95 -9.29 -7.44 -14.37
CA HIS A 95 -8.84 -6.72 -15.57
C HIS A 95 -7.69 -5.75 -15.25
N ASP A 96 -7.86 -4.93 -14.22
CA ASP A 96 -6.89 -3.90 -13.85
C ASP A 96 -5.64 -4.52 -13.23
N GLY A 97 -5.80 -5.56 -12.41
CA GLY A 97 -4.71 -6.34 -11.86
C GLY A 97 -3.87 -7.03 -12.94
N GLU A 98 -4.51 -7.64 -13.94
CA GLU A 98 -3.81 -8.24 -15.09
C GLU A 98 -3.06 -7.17 -15.90
N GLY A 99 -3.69 -6.02 -16.14
CA GLY A 99 -3.05 -4.87 -16.79
C GLY A 99 -1.82 -4.37 -16.03
N ARG A 100 -1.91 -4.25 -14.69
CA ARG A 100 -0.78 -3.85 -13.83
C ARG A 100 0.35 -4.87 -13.85
N CYS A 101 0.03 -6.16 -13.81
CA CYS A 101 1.00 -7.25 -13.88
C CYS A 101 1.78 -7.21 -15.20
N LYS A 102 1.08 -7.03 -16.34
CA LYS A 102 1.70 -6.93 -17.66
C LYS A 102 2.63 -5.72 -17.83
N ARG A 103 2.33 -4.59 -17.16
CA ARG A 103 3.14 -3.36 -17.26
C ARG A 103 4.49 -3.44 -16.54
N HIS A 104 4.59 -4.21 -15.44
CA HIS A 104 5.84 -4.32 -14.67
C HIS A 104 6.47 -5.72 -14.72
N GLY A 105 5.92 -6.62 -15.54
CA GLY A 105 6.42 -7.97 -15.76
C GLY A 105 7.37 -8.13 -16.94
N GLY A 106 7.93 -7.04 -17.46
CA GLY A 106 8.88 -7.01 -18.57
C GLY A 106 10.32 -6.88 -18.09
#